data_AF-A0A2W0B8E6-F1
#
_entry.id   AF-A0A2W0B8E6-F1
#
_cell.length_a   1.000
_cell.length_b   1.000
_cell.length_c   1.000
_cell.angle_alpha   90.00
_cell.angle_beta   90.00
_cell.angle_gamma   90.00
#
_symmetry.space_group_name_H-M   'P 1'
#
loop_
_entity.id
_entity.type
_entity.pdbx_description
1 polymer ?
#
loop_
_entity_poly.entity_id
_entity_poly.type
_entity_poly.pdbx_seq_one_letter_code
_entity_poly.pdbx_strand_id
1 'polypeptide(L)' 'MKQALVKDGGVIVKEVPAPQVSPKGLLVRVHHSCVSVGTETASIGNSGLPLYRRALKQREHARRVIELMRDQGV' A
#
# COMPACT_ATOMS: atom_id res chain seq x y z
N MET A 1 -6.29 16.18 10.51
CA MET A 1 -7.22 15.68 9.47
C MET A 1 -7.32 14.18 9.60
N LYS A 2 -8.51 13.61 9.41
CA LYS A 2 -8.71 12.16 9.50
C LYS A 2 -8.30 11.48 8.20
N GLN A 3 -7.56 10.38 8.29
CA GLN A 3 -7.23 9.50 7.18
C GLN A 3 -7.57 8.05 7.53
N ALA A 4 -8.10 7.31 6.55
CA ALA A 4 -8.22 5.85 6.64
C ALA A 4 -6.90 5.22 6.17
N LEU A 5 -6.27 4.43 7.03
CA LEU A 5 -4.99 3.78 6.76
C LEU A 5 -5.17 2.26 6.82
N VAL A 6 -4.55 1.55 5.87
CA VAL A 6 -4.50 0.09 5.91
C VAL A 6 -3.32 -0.35 6.77
N LYS A 7 -3.58 -1.17 7.79
CA LYS A 7 -2.58 -1.72 8.68
C LYS A 7 -2.98 -3.11 9.14
N ASP A 8 -2.05 -4.06 9.04
CA ASP A 8 -2.20 -5.43 9.55
C ASP A 8 -3.50 -6.14 9.14
N GLY A 9 -3.95 -5.96 7.90
CA GLY A 9 -5.17 -6.58 7.41
C GLY A 9 -6.47 -5.89 7.83
N GLY A 10 -6.39 -4.68 8.38
CA GLY A 10 -7.54 -3.86 8.73
C GLY A 10 -7.41 -2.41 8.26
N VAL A 11 -8.48 -1.64 8.45
CA VAL A 11 -8.52 -0.20 8.20
C VAL A 11 -8.66 0.53 9.53
N ILE A 12 -7.74 1.46 9.79
CA ILE A 12 -7.76 2.31 10.98
C ILE A 12 -7.94 3.77 10.57
N VAL A 13 -8.72 4.53 11.35
CA VAL A 13 -8.81 5.98 11.17
C VAL A 13 -7.77 6.65 12.06
N LYS A 14 -6.90 7.45 11.48
CA LYS A 14 -5.85 8.19 12.19
C LYS A 14 -5.99 9.69 11.97
N GLU A 15 -5.80 10.46 13.03
CA GLU A 15 -5.58 11.90 12.96
C GLU A 15 -4.14 12.16 12.47
N VAL A 16 -4.00 12.85 11.34
CA VAL A 16 -2.69 13.20 10.77
C VAL A 16 -2.58 14.71 10.54
N PRO A 17 -1.35 15.26 10.47
CA PRO A 17 -1.14 16.66 10.10
C PRO A 17 -1.71 16.97 8.72
N ALA A 18 -2.07 18.24 8.50
CA ALA A 18 -2.45 18.70 7.17
C ALA A 18 -1.23 18.63 6.21
N PRO A 19 -1.42 18.26 4.93
CA PRO A 19 -0.35 18.20 3.96
C PRO A 19 0.23 19.60 3.70
N GLN A 20 1.54 19.65 3.53
CA GLN A 20 2.26 20.85 3.11
C GLN A 20 2.40 20.86 1.59
N VAL A 21 2.31 22.04 0.98
CA VAL A 21 2.38 22.20 -0.47
C VAL A 21 3.77 22.67 -0.89
N SER A 22 4.36 22.00 -1.87
CA SER A 22 5.62 22.40 -2.51
C SER A 22 5.39 23.48 -3.58
N PRO A 23 6.44 24.21 -4.02
CA PRO A 23 6.32 25.16 -5.12
C PRO A 23 5.67 24.53 -6.36
N LYS A 24 4.71 25.25 -6.96
CA LYS A 24 3.87 24.79 -8.08
C LYS A 24 2.90 23.63 -7.73
N GLY A 25 2.70 23.32 -6.45
CA GLY A 25 1.65 22.41 -5.99
C GLY A 25 0.34 23.14 -5.63
N LEU A 26 -0.74 22.37 -5.52
CA LEU A 26 -2.05 22.84 -5.04
C LEU A 26 -2.54 21.91 -3.93
N LEU A 27 -3.08 22.47 -2.85
CA LEU A 27 -3.79 21.70 -1.83
C LEU A 27 -5.25 21.56 -2.23
N VAL A 28 -5.72 20.32 -2.37
CA VAL A 28 -7.10 20.02 -2.72
C VAL A 28 -7.84 19.45 -1.51
N ARG A 29 -8.99 20.03 -1.18
CA ARG A 29 -9.87 19.51 -0.12
C ARG A 29 -10.78 18.41 -0.67
N VAL A 30 -10.63 17.21 -0.13
CA VAL A 30 -11.52 16.08 -0.42
C VAL A 30 -12.83 16.26 0.35
N HIS A 31 -13.96 16.25 -0.37
CA HIS A 31 -15.31 16.22 0.24
C HIS A 31 -15.83 14.79 0.41
N HIS A 32 -15.68 13.96 -0.63
CA HIS A 32 -16.10 12.56 -0.63
C HIS A 32 -15.03 11.70 -1.30
N SER A 33 -14.86 10.49 -0.80
CA SER A 33 -13.99 9.47 -1.38
C SER A 33 -14.76 8.16 -1.40
N CYS A 34 -15.09 7.69 -2.58
CA CYS A 34 -15.78 6.42 -2.77
C CYS A 34 -14.76 5.29 -2.85
N VAL A 35 -15.02 4.21 -2.14
CA VAL A 35 -14.12 3.06 -2.01
C VAL A 35 -14.82 1.84 -2.61
N SER A 36 -14.14 1.11 -3.49
CA SER A 36 -14.68 -0.10 -4.10
C SER A 36 -14.52 -1.27 -3.14
N VAL A 37 -15.61 -1.99 -2.86
CA VAL A 37 -15.57 -3.11 -1.89
C VAL A 37 -14.64 -4.22 -2.37
N GLY A 38 -14.66 -4.57 -3.67
CA GLY A 38 -13.93 -5.72 -4.19
C GLY A 38 -12.40 -5.52 -4.22
N THR A 39 -11.95 -4.38 -4.71
CA THR A 39 -10.52 -4.08 -4.88
C THR A 39 -9.84 -3.73 -3.56
N GLU A 40 -10.56 -3.08 -2.65
CA GLU A 40 -9.99 -2.67 -1.37
C GLU A 40 -9.98 -3.83 -0.39
N THR A 41 -10.96 -4.74 -0.42
CA THR A 41 -10.92 -5.98 0.39
C THR A 41 -9.72 -6.85 0.00
N ALA A 42 -9.42 -6.99 -1.30
CA ALA A 42 -8.24 -7.72 -1.77
C ALA A 42 -6.94 -7.06 -1.28
N SER A 43 -6.87 -5.73 -1.36
CA SER A 43 -5.73 -4.93 -0.88
C SER A 43 -5.51 -5.09 0.62
N ILE A 44 -6.59 -5.03 1.41
CA ILE A 44 -6.57 -5.17 2.86
C ILE A 44 -6.12 -6.59 3.24
N GLY A 45 -6.71 -7.64 2.67
CA GLY A 45 -6.33 -9.02 2.97
C GLY A 45 -4.85 -9.32 2.68
N ASN A 46 -4.28 -8.67 1.67
CA ASN A 46 -2.87 -8.81 1.34
C ASN A 46 -1.94 -8.01 2.27
N SER A 47 -2.41 -6.90 2.84
CA SER A 47 -1.65 -6.11 3.82
C SER A 47 -1.39 -6.86 5.14
N GLY A 48 -2.29 -7.77 5.53
CA GLY A 48 -2.15 -8.58 6.74
C GLY A 48 -1.28 -9.83 6.55
N LEU A 49 -0.83 -10.14 5.34
CA LEU A 49 0.03 -11.29 5.09
C LEU A 49 1.51 -10.92 5.28
N PRO A 50 2.22 -11.58 6.21
CA PRO A 50 3.67 -11.41 6.34
C PRO A 50 4.38 -11.68 5.01
N LEU A 51 5.45 -10.92 4.74
CA LEU A 51 6.21 -10.99 3.48
C LEU A 51 6.65 -12.43 3.13
N TYR A 52 7.08 -13.22 4.12
CA TYR A 52 7.48 -14.62 3.89
C TYR A 52 6.31 -15.49 3.41
N ARG A 53 5.11 -15.32 3.98
CA ARG A 53 3.91 -16.07 3.53
C ARG A 53 3.50 -15.63 2.13
N ARG A 54 3.64 -14.33 1.83
CA ARG A 54 3.36 -13.79 0.52
C ARG A 54 4.32 -14.33 -0.54
N ALA A 55 5.61 -14.40 -0.23
CA ALA A 55 6.62 -15.02 -1.10
C ALA A 55 6.34 -16.51 -1.37
N LEU A 56 5.87 -17.26 -0.36
CA LEU A 56 5.48 -18.66 -0.52
C LEU A 56 4.23 -18.84 -1.40
N LYS A 57 3.25 -17.93 -1.30
CA LYS A 57 2.05 -17.93 -2.16
C LYS A 57 2.37 -17.48 -3.59
N GLN A 58 3.33 -16.58 -3.76
CA GLN A 58 3.70 -15.97 -5.03
C GLN A 58 5.16 -16.28 -5.38
N ARG A 59 5.49 -17.57 -5.53
CA ARG A 59 6.87 -18.05 -5.74
C ARG A 59 7.54 -17.45 -6.98
N GLU A 60 6.77 -17.14 -8.03
CA GLU A 60 7.30 -16.52 -9.23
C GLU A 60 7.86 -15.11 -8.98
N HIS A 61 7.27 -14.34 -8.05
CA HIS A 61 7.83 -13.05 -7.67
C HIS A 61 9.15 -13.19 -6.92
N ALA A 62 9.27 -14.22 -6.06
CA ALA A 62 10.53 -14.52 -5.39
C ALA A 62 11.63 -14.91 -6.39
N ARG A 63 11.31 -15.75 -7.38
CA ARG A 63 12.22 -16.11 -8.48
C ARG A 63 12.67 -14.88 -9.27
N ARG A 64 11.73 -14.02 -9.66
CA ARG A 64 12.03 -12.78 -10.39
C ARG A 64 12.97 -11.86 -9.61
N VAL A 65 12.84 -11.78 -8.29
CA VAL A 65 13.76 -11.00 -7.46
C VAL A 65 15.17 -11.59 -7.51
N ILE A 66 15.31 -12.91 -7.42
CA ILE A 66 16.62 -13.59 -7.53
C ILE A 66 17.24 -13.37 -8.91
N GLU A 67 16.46 -13.48 -9.98
CA GLU A 67 16.91 -13.17 -11.35
C GLU A 67 17.37 -11.72 -11.47
N LEU A 68 16.61 -10.78 -10.94
CA LEU A 68 16.98 -9.36 -10.93
C LEU A 68 18.28 -9.10 -10.17
N MET A 69 18.50 -9.77 -9.04
CA MET A 69 19.75 -9.66 -8.28
C MET A 69 20.93 -10.18 -9.11
N ARG A 70 20.77 -11.35 -9.76
CA ARG A 70 21.76 -11.91 -10.67
C ARG A 70 22.09 -10.97 -11.84
N ASP A 71 21.07 -10.37 -12.45
CA ASP A 71 21.23 -9.46 -13.59
C ASP A 71 21.89 -8.14 -13.19
N GLN A 72 21.66 -7.67 -11.96
CA GLN A 72 22.27 -6.46 -11.41
C GLN A 72 23.62 -6.69 -10.72
N GLY A 73 24.11 -7.95 -10.67
CA GLY A 73 25.40 -8.30 -10.09
C GLY A 73 25.46 -8.22 -8.57
N VAL A 74 24.33 -8.41 -7.89
CA VAL A 74 24.19 -8.46 -6.42
C VAL A 74 24.06 -9.89 -5.93
#